data_AF-A0A482W3K6-F1
#
_entry.id   AF-A0A482W3K6-F1
#
_cell.length_a   1.000
_cell.length_b   1.000
_cell.length_c   1.000
_cell.angle_alpha   90.00
_cell.angle_beta   90.00
_cell.angle_gamma   90.00
#
_symmetry.space_group_name_H-M   'P 1'
#
loop_
_entity.id
_entity.type
_entity.pdbx_description
1 polymer ?
#
loop_
_entity_poly.entity_id
_entity_poly.type
_entity_poly.pdbx_seq_one_letter_code
_entity_poly.pdbx_strand_id
1 'polypeptide(L)'
;MDLFHVDESVWKKALELFDRTEKSFEEDVETVKEWMKTQPHLPEIMEDVKIRNFLILNKCSIEKTKQKVDMYYTIRSLIPDLYDDSNPKLPHLQKYMDVL
;
A
#
# COMPACT_ATOMS: atom_id res chain seq x y z
N MET A 1 -10.09 -12.14 -8.92
CA MET A 1 -10.65 -10.95 -8.25
C MET A 1 -9.48 -10.02 -8.02
N ASP A 2 -9.36 -8.98 -8.83
CA ASP A 2 -8.32 -7.97 -8.63
C ASP A 2 -8.75 -7.09 -7.45
N LEU A 3 -8.30 -7.47 -6.24
CA LEU A 3 -8.72 -6.85 -4.98
C LEU A 3 -8.35 -5.36 -4.89
N PHE A 4 -7.41 -4.90 -5.72
CA PHE A 4 -6.90 -3.54 -5.71
C PHE A 4 -7.24 -2.77 -6.98
N HIS A 5 -8.15 -3.30 -7.81
CA HIS A 5 -8.67 -2.58 -8.95
C HIS A 5 -9.45 -1.35 -8.48
N VAL A 6 -8.97 -0.17 -8.87
CA VAL A 6 -9.63 1.11 -8.62
C VAL A 6 -10.06 1.67 -9.97
N ASP A 7 -11.36 1.95 -10.08
CA ASP A 7 -11.96 2.48 -11.29
C ASP A 7 -11.31 3.81 -11.71
N GLU A 8 -11.12 4.01 -13.01
CA GLU A 8 -10.45 5.18 -13.57
C GLU A 8 -11.11 6.51 -13.16
N SER A 9 -12.43 6.50 -12.93
CA SER A 9 -13.17 7.69 -12.47
C SER A 9 -12.76 8.14 -11.06
N VAL A 10 -12.30 7.22 -10.22
CA VAL A 10 -11.82 7.52 -8.86
C VAL A 10 -10.46 8.21 -8.92
N TRP A 11 -9.55 7.70 -9.76
CA TRP A 11 -8.23 8.30 -9.98
C TRP A 11 -8.33 9.74 -10.45
N LYS A 12 -9.13 9.99 -11.49
CA LYS A 12 -9.29 11.34 -12.05
C LYS A 12 -9.78 12.35 -11.00
N LYS A 13 -10.77 11.96 -10.19
CA LYS A 13 -11.28 12.81 -9.10
C LYS A 13 -10.24 13.06 -8.02
N ALA A 14 -9.44 12.06 -7.67
CA ALA A 14 -8.38 12.22 -6.67
C ALA A 14 -7.27 13.15 -7.17
N LEU A 15 -6.90 13.05 -8.44
CA LEU A 15 -5.90 13.94 -9.05
C LEU A 15 -6.40 15.39 -9.09
N GLU A 16 -7.66 15.60 -9.48
CA GLU A 16 -8.29 16.93 -9.45
C GLU A 16 -8.32 17.50 -8.02
N LEU A 17 -8.70 16.69 -7.03
CA LEU A 17 -8.76 17.11 -5.62
C LEU A 17 -7.41 17.55 -5.05
N PHE A 18 -6.30 17.00 -5.55
CA PHE A 18 -4.95 17.28 -5.07
C PHE A 18 -4.12 18.14 -6.03
N ASP A 19 -4.78 18.80 -7.00
CA ASP A 19 -4.14 19.66 -8.00
C ASP A 19 -2.97 18.95 -8.73
N ARG A 20 -3.22 17.72 -9.17
CA ARG A 20 -2.25 16.89 -9.90
C ARG A 20 -2.70 16.64 -11.33
N THR A 21 -1.72 16.64 -12.24
CA THR A 21 -1.87 16.10 -13.59
C THR A 21 -1.51 14.62 -13.60
N GLU A 22 -2.00 13.86 -14.58
CA GLU A 22 -1.61 12.46 -14.79
C GLU A 22 -0.09 12.33 -14.92
N LYS A 23 0.55 13.22 -15.69
CA LYS A 23 2.00 13.24 -15.86
C LYS A 23 2.74 13.43 -14.52
N SER A 24 2.40 14.48 -13.77
CA SER A 24 3.04 14.75 -12.48
C SER A 24 2.82 13.62 -11.47
N PHE A 25 1.66 12.96 -11.56
CA PHE A 25 1.35 11.84 -10.69
C PHE A 25 2.18 10.60 -11.01
N GLU A 26 2.38 10.29 -12.29
CA GLU A 26 3.27 9.21 -12.71
C GLU A 26 4.75 9.51 -12.37
N GLU A 27 5.17 10.78 -12.41
CA GLU A 27 6.48 11.21 -11.91
C GLU A 27 6.61 10.99 -10.39
N ASP A 28 5.56 11.29 -9.60
CA ASP A 28 5.53 10.99 -8.16
C ASP A 28 5.64 9.48 -7.90
N VAL A 29 4.96 8.65 -8.71
CA VAL A 29 5.01 7.18 -8.63
C VAL A 29 6.42 6.65 -8.87
N GLU A 30 7.08 7.09 -9.96
CA GLU A 30 8.45 6.65 -10.25
C GLU A 30 9.42 7.14 -9.17
N THR A 31 9.24 8.35 -8.64
CA THR A 31 10.06 8.88 -7.54
C THR A 31 9.99 7.98 -6.31
N VAL A 32 8.79 7.53 -5.92
CA VAL A 32 8.62 6.61 -4.79
C VAL A 32 9.25 5.25 -5.12
N LYS A 33 9.03 4.73 -6.34
CA LYS A 33 9.56 3.44 -6.78
C LYS A 33 11.09 3.40 -6.81
N GLU A 34 11.72 4.45 -7.30
CA GLU A 34 13.18 4.62 -7.28
C GLU A 34 13.71 4.73 -5.86
N TRP A 35 13.04 5.52 -5.01
CA TRP A 35 13.40 5.59 -3.60
C TRP A 35 13.37 4.20 -2.94
N MET A 36 12.32 3.39 -3.17
CA MET A 36 12.24 2.03 -2.61
C MET A 36 13.45 1.17 -3.00
N LYS A 37 13.97 1.29 -4.24
CA LYS A 37 15.17 0.55 -4.70
C LYS A 37 16.43 0.91 -3.91
N THR A 38 16.46 2.09 -3.28
CA THR A 38 17.59 2.55 -2.46
C THR A 38 17.48 2.12 -0.99
N GLN A 39 16.36 1.56 -0.56
CA GLN A 39 16.11 1.18 0.83
C GLN A 39 16.33 -0.33 1.04
N PRO A 40 17.44 -0.77 1.67
CA PRO A 40 17.77 -2.19 1.80
C PRO A 40 16.91 -2.96 2.81
N HIS A 41 16.21 -2.25 3.71
CA HIS A 41 15.34 -2.86 4.72
C HIS A 41 13.93 -3.15 4.21
N LEU A 42 13.55 -2.61 3.04
CA LEU A 42 12.27 -2.92 2.41
C LEU A 42 12.35 -4.30 1.76
N PRO A 43 11.39 -5.20 2.01
CA PRO A 43 11.48 -6.58 1.55
C PRO A 43 11.22 -6.74 0.05
N GLU A 44 10.54 -5.78 -0.58
CA GLU A 44 10.18 -5.82 -1.99
C GLU A 44 10.00 -4.40 -2.56
N ILE A 45 10.03 -4.29 -3.89
CA ILE A 45 9.54 -3.11 -4.60
C ILE A 45 8.06 -3.33 -4.90
N MET A 46 7.24 -2.40 -4.42
CA MET A 46 5.80 -2.47 -4.53
C MET A 46 5.34 -2.25 -5.98
N GLU A 47 4.27 -2.94 -6.38
CA GLU A 47 3.62 -2.74 -7.68
C GLU A 47 3.09 -1.30 -7.81
N ASP A 48 3.15 -0.74 -9.03
CA ASP A 48 2.77 0.66 -9.27
C ASP A 48 1.33 0.97 -8.84
N VAL A 49 0.39 0.03 -9.00
CA VAL A 49 -1.00 0.21 -8.54
C VAL A 49 -1.08 0.46 -7.03
N LYS A 50 -0.25 -0.22 -6.24
CA LYS A 50 -0.21 -0.02 -4.79
C LYS A 50 0.52 1.28 -4.45
N ILE A 51 1.62 1.62 -5.14
CA ILE A 51 2.31 2.91 -4.95
C ILE A 51 1.37 4.09 -5.21
N ARG A 52 0.62 4.03 -6.31
CA ARG A 52 -0.40 5.03 -6.65
C ARG A 52 -1.45 5.14 -5.53
N ASN A 53 -1.91 4.02 -4.97
CA ASN A 53 -2.88 4.03 -3.87
C ASN A 53 -2.30 4.70 -2.62
N PHE A 54 -1.06 4.39 -2.26
CA PHE A 54 -0.38 5.05 -1.13
C PHE A 54 -0.25 6.56 -1.37
N LEU A 55 0.07 7.01 -2.58
CA LEU A 55 0.13 8.43 -2.91
C LEU A 55 -1.23 9.10 -2.71
N ILE A 56 -2.33 8.55 -3.23
CA ILE A 56 -3.67 9.10 -3.02
C ILE A 56 -4.01 9.18 -1.53
N LEU A 57 -3.80 8.10 -0.78
CA LEU A 57 -4.08 8.06 0.66
C LEU A 57 -3.29 9.10 1.45
N ASN A 58 -2.12 9.49 0.95
CA ASN A 58 -1.26 10.52 1.54
C ASN A 58 -1.37 11.88 0.84
N LYS A 59 -2.46 12.12 0.08
CA LYS A 59 -2.72 13.39 -0.60
C LYS A 59 -1.60 13.81 -1.56
N CYS A 60 -1.04 12.84 -2.27
CA CYS A 60 0.07 12.96 -3.21
C CYS A 60 1.36 13.57 -2.60
N SER A 61 1.55 13.42 -1.29
CA SER A 61 2.79 13.81 -0.61
C SER A 61 3.80 12.66 -0.61
N ILE A 62 4.85 12.80 -1.41
CA ILE A 62 5.93 11.79 -1.53
C ILE A 62 6.52 11.46 -0.16
N GLU A 63 6.89 12.46 0.65
CA GLU A 63 7.54 12.24 1.95
C GLU A 63 6.63 11.50 2.94
N LYS A 64 5.34 11.83 2.98
CA LYS A 64 4.37 11.08 3.80
C LYS A 64 4.18 9.66 3.28
N THR A 65 4.13 9.49 1.95
CA THR A 65 4.06 8.16 1.32
C THR A 65 5.23 7.28 1.73
N LYS A 66 6.47 7.79 1.64
CA LYS A 66 7.68 7.07 2.08
C LYS A 66 7.55 6.57 3.52
N GLN A 67 7.20 7.48 4.45
CA GLN A 67 6.99 7.14 5.87
C GLN A 67 5.91 6.06 6.07
N LYS A 68 4.81 6.12 5.30
CA LYS A 68 3.73 5.13 5.40
C LYS A 68 4.10 3.79 4.78
N VAL A 69 4.89 3.78 3.72
CA VAL A 69 5.43 2.54 3.13
C VAL A 69 6.38 1.85 4.12
N ASP A 70 7.29 2.60 4.75
CA ASP A 70 8.16 2.06 5.81
C ASP A 70 7.35 1.47 6.96
N MET A 71 6.35 2.23 7.45
CA MET A 71 5.48 1.78 8.53
C MET A 71 4.67 0.54 8.13
N TYR A 72 4.21 0.45 6.88
CA TYR A 72 3.45 -0.71 6.38
C TYR A 72 4.25 -2.00 6.53
N TYR A 73 5.54 -2.00 6.20
CA TYR A 73 6.39 -3.18 6.39
C TYR A 73 6.82 -3.38 7.85
N THR A 74 7.03 -2.29 8.58
CA THR A 74 7.48 -2.35 9.98
C THR A 74 6.40 -2.86 10.94
N ILE A 75 5.14 -2.45 10.78
CA ILE A 75 4.10 -2.77 11.78
C ILE A 75 3.81 -4.27 11.88
N ARG A 76 4.04 -5.03 10.80
CA ARG A 76 3.87 -6.49 10.78
C ARG A 76 4.86 -7.21 11.69
N SER A 77 6.11 -6.73 11.76
CA SER A 77 7.10 -7.30 12.66
C SER A 77 6.93 -6.82 14.10
N LEU A 78 6.30 -5.65 14.31
CA LEU A 78 6.06 -5.10 15.65
C LEU A 78 4.86 -5.73 16.36
N ILE A 79 3.88 -6.26 15.62
CA ILE A 79 2.64 -6.79 16.20
C ILE A 79 2.30 -8.16 15.58
N PRO A 80 3.15 -9.19 15.80
CA PRO A 80 2.95 -10.51 15.20
C PRO A 80 1.61 -11.14 15.61
N ASP A 81 1.13 -10.91 16.84
CA ASP A 81 -0.15 -11.42 17.33
C ASP A 81 -1.35 -11.06 16.43
N LEU A 82 -1.30 -9.87 15.79
CA LEU A 82 -2.36 -9.40 14.89
C LEU A 82 -2.17 -9.82 13.43
N TYR A 83 -0.95 -10.12 13.00
CA TYR A 83 -0.65 -10.37 11.58
C TYR A 83 -0.34 -11.83 11.29
N ASP A 84 0.39 -12.49 12.18
CA ASP A 84 0.79 -13.89 12.03
C ASP A 84 -0.26 -14.82 12.67
N ASP A 85 -0.64 -14.55 13.92
CA ASP A 85 -1.57 -15.41 14.69
C ASP A 85 -3.06 -15.17 14.38
N SER A 86 -3.38 -14.21 13.52
CA SER A 86 -4.77 -13.91 13.11
C SER A 86 -5.12 -14.45 11.71
N ASN A 87 -4.24 -15.23 11.09
CA ASN A 87 -4.51 -15.79 9.76
C ASN A 87 -5.59 -16.89 9.85
N PRO A 88 -6.79 -16.70 9.27
CA PRO A 88 -7.91 -17.64 9.40
C PRO A 88 -7.62 -19.02 8.79
N LYS A 89 -6.59 -19.13 7.94
CA LYS A 89 -6.14 -20.40 7.37
C LYS A 89 -5.22 -21.20 8.28
N LEU A 90 -4.84 -20.68 9.45
CA LEU A 90 -4.02 -21.44 10.39
C LEU A 90 -4.79 -22.64 10.95
N PRO A 91 -4.13 -23.81 11.14
CA PRO A 91 -4.81 -25.02 11.58
C PRO A 91 -5.63 -24.85 12.87
N HIS A 92 -5.11 -24.05 13.80
CA HIS A 92 -5.77 -23.81 15.08
C HIS A 92 -6.98 -22.86 14.96
N LEU A 93 -7.02 -21.97 13.96
CA LEU A 93 -8.12 -21.04 13.72
C LEU A 93 -9.23 -21.62 12.82
N GLN A 94 -8.89 -22.51 11.88
CA GLN A 94 -9.87 -23.15 11.00
C GLN A 94 -10.98 -23.87 11.76
N LYS A 95 -10.66 -24.46 12.93
CA LYS A 95 -11.63 -25.13 13.80
C LYS A 95 -12.81 -24.23 14.22
N TYR A 96 -12.60 -22.91 14.25
CA TYR A 96 -13.62 -21.95 14.66
C TYR A 96 -14.41 -21.37 13.47
N MET A 97 -13.97 -21.59 12.22
CA MET A 97 -14.66 -21.04 11.04
C MET A 97 -15.96 -21.78 10.71
N ASP A 98 -16.07 -23.07 11.03
CA ASP A 98 -17.26 -23.88 10.74
C ASP A 98 -18.38 -23.72 11.78
N VAL A 99 -18.16 -22.89 12.81
CA VAL A 99 -19.08 -22.70 13.95
C VAL A 99 -19.99 -21.48 13.77
N LEU A 100 -19.74 -20.64 12.75
CA LEU A 100 -20.55 -19.48 12.37
C LEU A 100 -21.32 -19.76 11.07
#